data_AF-A0A1I7YWD6-F1
#
_entry.id   AF-A0A1I7YWD6-F1
#
_cell.length_a   1.000
_cell.length_b   1.000
_cell.length_c   1.000
_cell.angle_alpha   90.00
_cell.angle_beta   90.00
_cell.angle_gamma   90.00
#
_symmetry.space_group_name_H-M   'P 1'
#
loop_
_entity.id
_entity.type
_entity.pdbx_description
1 polymer ?
#
loop_
_entity_poly.entity_id
_entity_poly.type
_entity_poly.pdbx_seq_one_letter_code
_entity_poly.pdbx_strand_id
1 'polypeptide(L)'
;MVRAIFFTYLGAEFVGKFGEKTNVNTEVECCEIAISQYKIGCRLRMEGEQMTCELLESFSGFKTSKGTEDTEPRDYLITTSNRCCEGDLTQKNGSLRDGLHLYQLLLVTDLLSGPCPSDMANCPLVKEIADYCSFVGSDIGSCISPKGLFLKDSECPAGQERVDLKKGKVLCCPVGEKFVKEVDGKAICCPPGKELKDGREGRAVCCEPDEKSDACCPTGTNYFSLLGTERCCEDGKTLVKSTSGAMGCCPKGENFMEIIGGVDFCCPDGKHFDRLEDGKTGCCEDGLVLKGFSSTNGMPFCCNSTDKFTQLLNLCCPEDAFAVQPKNASAYCLRANEHGKP
;
A
#
# COMPACT_ATOMS: atom_id res chain seq x y z
N MET A 1 36.08 -42.32 2.34
CA MET A 1 36.76 -41.02 2.46
C MET A 1 35.99 -40.23 3.50
N VAL A 2 36.54 -40.01 4.69
CA VAL A 2 35.88 -39.27 5.77
C VAL A 2 35.88 -37.79 5.35
N ARG A 3 34.70 -37.19 5.17
CA ARG A 3 34.61 -35.75 4.93
C ARG A 3 34.93 -35.05 6.25
N ALA A 4 35.81 -34.05 6.22
CA ALA A 4 36.05 -33.21 7.38
C ALA A 4 34.73 -32.51 7.77
N ILE A 5 34.41 -32.55 9.05
CA ILE A 5 33.20 -31.95 9.61
C ILE A 5 33.61 -30.64 10.28
N PHE A 6 32.95 -29.55 9.90
CA PHE A 6 33.15 -28.23 10.51
C PHE A 6 31.86 -27.81 11.20
N PHE A 7 31.97 -27.45 12.48
CA PHE A 7 30.89 -26.86 13.25
C PHE A 7 31.42 -25.64 14.00
N THR A 8 30.57 -24.61 14.11
CA THR A 8 30.91 -23.35 14.77
C THR A 8 29.97 -23.13 15.93
N TYR A 9 30.53 -22.95 17.13
CA TYR A 9 29.76 -22.53 18.30
C TYR A 9 29.23 -21.12 18.09
N LEU A 10 27.94 -20.93 18.35
CA LEU A 10 27.28 -19.65 18.29
C LEU A 10 27.35 -18.99 19.66
N GLY A 11 27.85 -17.75 19.72
CA GLY A 11 27.71 -16.89 20.91
C GLY A 11 26.27 -16.39 21.12
N ALA A 12 25.28 -17.13 20.62
CA ALA A 12 23.86 -16.84 20.60
C ALA A 12 23.08 -18.15 20.65
N GLU A 13 21.83 -18.10 21.12
CA GLU A 13 20.92 -19.23 21.06
C GLU A 13 19.96 -19.07 19.87
N PHE A 14 19.79 -20.13 19.08
CA PHE A 14 18.68 -20.29 18.15
C PHE A 14 17.34 -20.14 18.87
N VAL A 15 16.43 -19.42 18.24
CA VAL A 15 15.02 -19.40 18.59
C VAL A 15 14.27 -20.15 17.50
N GLY A 16 13.64 -21.27 17.85
CA GLY A 16 13.11 -22.19 16.85
C GLY A 16 12.50 -23.44 17.46
N LYS A 17 12.09 -24.38 16.60
CA LYS A 17 11.68 -25.72 17.00
C LYS A 17 12.85 -26.67 16.90
N PHE A 18 12.94 -27.56 17.85
CA PHE A 18 13.96 -28.59 17.96
C PHE A 18 13.29 -29.96 17.99
N GLY A 19 13.96 -30.94 17.40
CA GLY A 19 13.52 -32.33 17.40
C GLY A 19 13.70 -33.01 18.76
N GLU A 20 13.56 -34.33 18.76
CA GLU A 20 13.70 -35.13 19.98
C GLU A 20 15.12 -35.06 20.58
N LYS A 21 15.17 -35.06 21.93
CA LYS A 21 16.43 -35.11 22.68
C LYS A 21 17.07 -36.48 22.55
N THR A 22 18.32 -36.50 22.12
CA THR A 22 19.14 -37.72 22.05
C THR A 22 20.33 -37.60 23.00
N ASN A 23 20.60 -38.64 23.76
CA ASN A 23 21.79 -38.68 24.62
C ASN A 23 23.06 -38.84 23.77
N VAL A 24 24.08 -38.05 24.08
CA VAL A 24 25.38 -38.08 23.42
C VAL A 24 26.48 -38.05 24.46
N ASN A 25 27.66 -38.56 24.12
CA ASN A 25 28.82 -38.56 25.01
C ASN A 25 29.75 -37.38 24.75
N THR A 26 29.70 -36.81 23.53
CA THR A 26 30.57 -35.72 23.11
C THR A 26 29.84 -34.72 22.22
N GLU A 27 30.37 -33.50 22.14
CA GLU A 27 29.86 -32.47 21.22
C GLU A 27 29.97 -32.90 19.75
N VAL A 28 31.04 -33.66 19.42
CA VAL A 28 31.31 -34.19 18.08
C VAL A 28 30.21 -35.17 17.66
N GLU A 29 29.80 -36.07 18.56
CA GLU A 29 28.73 -37.03 18.31
C GLU A 29 27.41 -36.34 17.95
N CYS A 30 27.05 -35.25 18.64
CA CYS A 30 25.86 -34.46 18.29
C CYS A 30 25.94 -33.85 16.89
N CYS A 31 27.11 -33.32 16.51
CA CYS A 31 27.33 -32.76 15.17
C CYS A 31 27.29 -33.85 14.08
N GLU A 32 27.83 -35.04 14.35
CA GLU A 32 27.76 -36.19 13.46
C GLU A 32 26.31 -36.66 13.25
N ILE A 33 25.51 -36.73 14.33
CA ILE A 33 24.08 -37.04 14.25
C ILE A 33 23.38 -36.01 13.36
N ALA A 34 23.61 -34.72 13.61
CA ALA A 34 23.01 -33.65 12.82
C ALA A 34 23.35 -33.76 11.33
N ILE A 35 24.62 -34.02 10.98
CA ILE A 35 25.06 -34.20 9.58
C ILE A 35 24.42 -35.43 8.95
N SER A 36 24.36 -36.55 9.67
CA SER A 36 23.73 -37.77 9.18
C SER A 36 22.24 -37.59 8.87
N GLN A 37 21.60 -36.65 9.57
CA GLN A 37 20.21 -36.25 9.36
C GLN A 37 20.06 -34.99 8.49
N TYR A 38 21.15 -34.56 7.83
CA TYR A 38 21.21 -33.39 6.96
C TYR A 38 20.86 -32.06 7.63
N LYS A 39 20.89 -31.97 8.96
CA LYS A 39 20.57 -30.77 9.75
C LYS A 39 21.74 -29.79 9.77
N ILE A 40 21.42 -28.50 9.75
CA ILE A 40 22.42 -27.40 9.70
C ILE A 40 22.71 -26.79 11.08
N GLY A 41 21.92 -27.14 12.09
CA GLY A 41 22.08 -26.61 13.44
C GLY A 41 21.70 -27.65 14.47
N CYS A 42 22.41 -27.64 15.59
CA CYS A 42 22.10 -28.47 16.76
C CYS A 42 22.29 -27.67 18.04
N ARG A 43 21.64 -28.14 19.10
CA ARG A 43 21.70 -27.61 20.45
C ARG A 43 22.17 -28.71 21.38
N LEU A 44 23.20 -28.40 22.15
CA LEU A 44 23.75 -29.24 23.19
C LEU A 44 23.32 -28.70 24.56
N ARG A 45 22.88 -29.58 25.45
CA ARG A 45 22.55 -29.25 26.84
C ARG A 45 23.20 -30.24 27.79
N MET A 46 23.70 -29.73 28.91
CA MET A 46 24.09 -30.56 30.05
C MET A 46 22.92 -30.70 31.02
N GLU A 47 22.50 -31.94 31.25
CA GLU A 47 21.46 -32.30 32.22
C GLU A 47 22.11 -33.20 33.30
N GLY A 48 22.68 -32.58 34.33
CA GLY A 48 23.52 -33.28 35.30
C GLY A 48 24.85 -33.71 34.66
N GLU A 49 25.16 -35.01 34.72
CA GLU A 49 26.34 -35.60 34.08
C GLU A 49 26.08 -36.03 32.63
N GLN A 50 24.84 -35.91 32.14
CA GLN A 50 24.46 -36.38 30.82
C GLN A 50 24.36 -35.22 29.83
N MET A 51 24.95 -35.41 28.65
CA MET A 51 24.83 -34.48 27.53
C MET A 51 23.70 -34.92 26.60
N THR A 52 22.84 -33.97 26.23
CA THR A 52 21.75 -34.19 25.27
C THR A 52 21.93 -33.31 24.04
N CYS A 53 21.53 -33.84 22.89
CA CYS A 53 21.58 -33.22 21.58
C CYS A 53 20.15 -33.06 21.05
N GLU A 54 19.82 -31.85 20.59
CA GLU A 54 18.56 -31.51 19.94
C GLU A 54 18.87 -30.93 18.55
N LEU A 55 18.20 -31.40 17.50
CA LEU A 55 18.45 -30.92 16.13
C LEU A 55 17.49 -29.79 15.76
N LEU A 56 18.00 -28.73 15.12
CA LEU A 56 17.17 -27.59 14.69
C LEU A 56 16.24 -28.02 13.55
N GLU A 57 14.93 -27.88 13.75
CA GLU A 57 13.90 -28.22 12.76
C GLU A 57 13.33 -27.00 12.06
N SER A 58 13.16 -25.89 12.78
CA SER A 58 12.72 -24.61 12.23
C SER A 58 13.40 -23.46 12.93
N PHE A 59 13.65 -22.37 12.21
CA PHE A 59 14.34 -21.21 12.73
C PHE A 59 13.39 -19.99 12.77
N SER A 60 13.59 -19.10 13.75
CA SER A 60 12.85 -17.84 13.85
C SER A 60 13.70 -16.67 14.32
N GLY A 61 14.95 -16.88 14.71
CA GLY A 61 15.85 -15.81 15.11
C GLY A 61 16.94 -16.26 16.06
N PHE A 62 17.68 -15.30 16.60
CA PHE A 62 18.71 -15.49 17.62
C PHE A 62 18.36 -14.68 18.87
N LYS A 63 18.68 -15.22 20.04
CA LYS A 63 18.64 -14.48 21.31
C LYS A 63 20.01 -14.54 21.98
N THR A 64 20.28 -13.56 22.83
CA THR A 64 21.48 -13.52 23.65
C THR A 64 21.50 -14.73 24.59
N SER A 65 22.60 -15.48 24.58
CA SER A 65 22.90 -16.44 25.67
C SER A 65 23.11 -15.64 26.95
N LYS A 66 22.55 -16.11 28.07
CA LYS A 66 22.61 -15.39 29.35
C LYS A 66 23.97 -15.52 30.04
N GLY A 67 24.87 -16.33 29.48
CA GLY A 67 26.29 -16.26 29.70
C GLY A 67 26.70 -16.44 31.15
N THR A 68 26.28 -17.54 31.79
CA THR A 68 26.95 -18.05 32.99
C THR A 68 26.92 -19.58 33.02
N GLU A 69 28.11 -20.19 32.97
CA GLU A 69 28.54 -21.54 33.39
C GLU A 69 27.57 -22.75 33.27
N ASP A 70 28.09 -23.79 32.61
CA ASP A 70 27.76 -25.24 32.59
C ASP A 70 26.31 -25.71 32.39
N THR A 71 25.32 -24.83 32.41
CA THR A 71 23.89 -25.19 32.34
C THR A 71 23.17 -24.60 31.13
N GLU A 72 23.79 -23.66 30.43
CA GLU A 72 23.19 -23.04 29.26
C GLU A 72 23.32 -23.91 27.99
N PRO A 73 22.28 -23.90 27.14
CA PRO A 73 22.37 -24.58 25.85
C PRO A 73 23.48 -23.97 25.00
N ARG A 74 24.28 -24.83 24.38
CA ARG A 74 25.28 -24.45 23.39
C ARG A 74 24.75 -24.78 22.01
N ASP A 75 24.61 -23.77 21.17
CA ASP A 75 24.11 -23.94 19.82
C ASP A 75 25.27 -23.91 18.82
N TYR A 76 25.20 -24.81 17.84
CA TYR A 76 26.23 -24.97 16.83
C TYR A 76 25.60 -24.89 15.45
N LEU A 77 26.26 -24.16 14.55
CA LEU A 77 25.96 -24.17 13.12
C LEU A 77 26.93 -25.11 12.42
N ILE A 78 26.40 -26.00 11.59
CA ILE A 78 27.14 -27.04 10.89
C ILE A 78 27.34 -26.61 9.45
N THR A 79 28.57 -26.72 8.96
CA THR A 79 28.88 -26.47 7.56
C THR A 79 29.70 -27.58 6.95
N THR A 80 29.38 -27.91 5.70
CA THR A 80 30.13 -28.93 4.94
C THR A 80 30.92 -28.30 3.79
N SER A 81 31.02 -26.97 3.75
CA SER A 81 31.73 -26.29 2.67
C SER A 81 33.24 -26.44 2.89
N ASN A 82 33.91 -27.09 1.94
CA ASN A 82 35.37 -27.09 1.86
C ASN A 82 35.94 -25.66 1.66
N ARG A 83 35.10 -24.63 1.42
CA ARG A 83 35.54 -23.26 1.15
C ARG A 83 35.92 -22.47 2.40
N CYS A 84 35.54 -22.91 3.60
CA CYS A 84 35.95 -22.23 4.83
C CYS A 84 37.46 -22.30 5.08
N CYS A 85 38.22 -23.06 4.27
CA CYS A 85 39.67 -23.27 4.46
C CYS A 85 40.54 -22.98 3.22
N GLU A 86 40.01 -22.38 2.14
CA GLU A 86 40.88 -21.92 1.02
C GLU A 86 41.53 -20.55 1.29
N GLY A 87 41.33 -19.98 2.49
CA GLY A 87 42.19 -18.93 3.02
C GLY A 87 43.49 -19.52 3.56
N ASP A 88 44.48 -19.66 2.70
CA ASP A 88 45.93 -19.84 2.93
C ASP A 88 46.38 -20.01 4.40
N LEU A 89 46.05 -21.16 5.02
CA LEU A 89 46.62 -21.60 6.31
C LEU A 89 47.99 -22.27 6.12
N THR A 90 48.57 -22.22 4.93
CA THR A 90 49.87 -22.83 4.61
C THR A 90 51.08 -22.11 5.21
N GLN A 91 50.91 -21.04 6.00
CA GLN A 91 52.01 -20.40 6.73
C GLN A 91 51.76 -20.26 8.23
N LYS A 92 51.73 -21.39 8.95
CA LYS A 92 52.42 -21.49 10.24
C LYS A 92 52.68 -22.96 10.57
N ASN A 93 53.84 -23.41 10.10
CA ASN A 93 54.52 -24.68 10.33
C ASN A 93 54.03 -25.47 11.56
N GLY A 94 53.26 -26.51 11.30
CA GLY A 94 52.94 -27.57 12.24
C GLY A 94 52.27 -28.72 11.51
N SER A 95 53.01 -29.80 11.29
CA SER A 95 52.54 -31.03 10.66
C SER A 95 51.29 -31.58 11.35
N LEU A 96 50.10 -31.28 10.82
CA LEU A 96 48.84 -31.93 11.21
C LEU A 96 48.70 -33.27 10.46
N ARG A 97 49.35 -34.29 11.01
CA ARG A 97 48.97 -35.69 10.82
C ARG A 97 48.39 -36.15 12.14
N ASP A 98 47.10 -35.88 12.33
CA ASP A 98 46.15 -36.58 13.19
C ASP A 98 44.91 -35.69 13.30
N GLY A 99 43.72 -36.30 13.22
CA GLY A 99 42.42 -35.64 12.99
C GLY A 99 42.03 -34.61 14.05
N LEU A 100 42.61 -33.41 13.95
CA LEU A 100 42.37 -32.32 14.88
C LEU A 100 41.08 -31.57 14.49
N HIS A 101 40.08 -31.64 15.37
CA HIS A 101 38.91 -30.77 15.34
C HIS A 101 39.37 -29.32 15.51
N LEU A 102 39.31 -28.52 14.43
CA LEU A 102 39.66 -27.10 14.48
C LEU A 102 38.43 -26.30 14.93
N TYR A 103 38.46 -25.78 16.15
CA TYR A 103 37.49 -24.82 16.64
C TYR A 103 37.83 -23.44 16.05
N GLN A 104 37.12 -23.01 15.02
CA GLN A 104 37.17 -21.62 14.54
C GLN A 104 35.87 -20.91 14.87
N LEU A 105 36.01 -19.77 15.57
CA LEU A 105 34.92 -18.82 15.77
C LEU A 105 34.72 -18.07 14.45
N LEU A 106 33.84 -18.58 13.60
CA LEU A 106 33.46 -17.93 12.34
C LEU A 106 32.24 -17.04 12.59
N LEU A 107 32.21 -15.86 11.95
CA LEU A 107 31.02 -15.02 11.95
C LEU A 107 29.95 -15.71 11.14
N VAL A 108 28.71 -15.71 11.64
CA VAL A 108 27.56 -16.37 10.99
C VAL A 108 27.37 -15.83 9.57
N THR A 109 27.65 -14.54 9.35
CA THR A 109 27.61 -13.89 8.05
C THR A 109 28.57 -14.49 7.03
N ASP A 110 29.77 -14.90 7.45
CA ASP A 110 30.77 -15.49 6.56
C ASP A 110 30.35 -16.90 6.13
N LEU A 111 29.77 -17.66 7.06
CA LEU A 111 29.23 -19.00 6.82
C LEU A 111 28.05 -18.99 5.84
N LEU A 112 27.25 -17.92 5.84
CA LEU A 112 26.04 -17.79 5.02
C LEU A 112 26.26 -17.09 3.67
N SER A 113 27.47 -16.59 3.41
CA SER A 113 27.81 -15.86 2.18
C SER A 113 27.95 -16.76 0.93
N GLY A 114 28.05 -18.08 1.12
CA GLY A 114 28.20 -19.05 0.03
C GLY A 114 26.87 -19.57 -0.53
N PRO A 115 26.80 -19.94 -1.82
CA PRO A 115 25.62 -20.59 -2.37
C PRO A 115 25.38 -21.92 -1.65
N CYS A 116 24.14 -22.16 -1.22
CA CYS A 116 23.77 -23.44 -0.60
C CYS A 116 23.96 -24.58 -1.61
N PRO A 117 24.71 -25.65 -1.29
CA PRO A 117 24.88 -26.79 -2.18
C PRO A 117 23.54 -27.43 -2.51
N SER A 118 23.26 -27.68 -3.79
CA SER A 118 21.97 -28.25 -4.23
C SER A 118 21.68 -29.66 -3.69
N ASP A 119 22.69 -30.33 -3.14
CA ASP A 119 22.60 -31.65 -2.50
C ASP A 119 22.26 -31.59 -1.00
N MET A 120 22.15 -30.41 -0.39
CA MET A 120 21.68 -30.27 0.98
C MET A 120 20.16 -30.14 1.05
N ALA A 121 19.52 -31.08 1.74
CA ALA A 121 18.08 -31.08 1.99
C ALA A 121 17.57 -29.82 2.75
N ASN A 122 18.45 -29.08 3.43
CA ASN A 122 18.08 -27.97 4.32
C ASN A 122 18.47 -26.57 3.80
N CYS A 123 18.67 -26.39 2.50
CA CYS A 123 18.87 -25.05 1.94
C CYS A 123 17.80 -24.01 2.30
N PRO A 124 16.50 -24.36 2.44
CA PRO A 124 15.49 -23.40 2.91
C PRO A 124 15.84 -22.81 4.29
N LEU A 125 16.27 -23.64 5.24
CA LEU A 125 16.60 -23.20 6.59
C LEU A 125 17.88 -22.34 6.62
N VAL A 126 18.88 -22.67 5.79
CA VAL A 126 20.09 -21.83 5.62
C VAL A 126 19.69 -20.44 5.11
N LYS A 127 18.79 -20.40 4.12
CA LYS A 127 18.27 -19.15 3.57
C LYS A 127 17.52 -18.34 4.62
N GLU A 128 16.68 -18.97 5.44
CA GLU A 128 15.97 -18.30 6.55
C GLU A 128 16.95 -17.64 7.55
N ILE A 129 18.03 -18.34 7.91
CA ILE A 129 19.07 -17.78 8.81
C ILE A 129 19.78 -16.61 8.12
N ALA A 130 20.12 -16.74 6.83
CA ALA A 130 20.77 -15.67 6.06
C ALA A 130 19.88 -14.43 5.92
N ASP A 131 18.59 -14.64 5.64
CA ASP A 131 17.58 -13.60 5.52
C ASP A 131 17.41 -12.87 6.87
N TYR A 132 17.41 -13.61 7.99
CA TYR A 132 17.36 -13.03 9.34
C TYR A 132 18.61 -12.22 9.67
N CYS A 133 19.81 -12.76 9.41
CA CYS A 133 21.06 -12.02 9.60
C CYS A 133 21.10 -10.73 8.78
N SER A 134 20.62 -10.79 7.54
CA SER A 134 20.50 -9.60 6.66
C SER A 134 19.50 -8.58 7.21
N PHE A 135 18.39 -9.05 7.81
CA PHE A 135 17.37 -8.23 8.47
C PHE A 135 17.89 -7.57 9.76
N VAL A 136 18.67 -8.28 10.56
CA VAL A 136 19.26 -7.74 11.79
C VAL A 136 20.36 -6.73 11.48
N GLY A 137 21.13 -6.96 10.42
CA GLY A 137 22.23 -6.12 9.98
C GLY A 137 23.51 -6.93 9.81
N SER A 138 24.14 -6.84 8.65
CA SER A 138 25.36 -7.60 8.31
C SER A 138 26.59 -7.23 9.14
N ASP A 139 26.54 -6.09 9.84
CA ASP A 139 27.56 -5.61 10.78
C ASP A 139 27.47 -6.27 12.17
N ILE A 140 26.38 -6.99 12.45
CA ILE A 140 26.18 -7.71 13.71
C ILE A 140 26.62 -9.16 13.53
N GLY A 141 27.86 -9.45 13.92
CA GLY A 141 28.51 -10.74 13.72
C GLY A 141 27.77 -11.98 14.27
N SER A 142 26.95 -11.80 15.31
CA SER A 142 26.12 -12.84 15.92
C SER A 142 24.67 -12.84 15.44
N CYS A 143 24.28 -11.87 14.60
CA CYS A 143 22.91 -11.64 14.15
C CYS A 143 21.88 -11.54 15.29
N ILE A 144 22.29 -11.18 16.52
CA ILE A 144 21.35 -11.00 17.63
C ILE A 144 20.63 -9.66 17.46
N SER A 145 19.30 -9.67 17.40
CA SER A 145 18.52 -8.44 17.32
C SER A 145 18.63 -7.64 18.63
N PRO A 146 19.07 -6.37 18.60
CA PRO A 146 19.14 -5.52 19.80
C PRO A 146 17.77 -5.31 20.46
N LYS A 147 16.69 -5.49 19.71
CA LYS A 147 15.31 -5.27 20.14
C LYS A 147 14.53 -6.59 20.33
N GLY A 148 15.19 -7.74 20.20
CA GLY A 148 14.53 -9.05 20.28
C GLY A 148 13.54 -9.31 19.14
N LEU A 149 13.79 -8.76 17.95
CA LEU A 149 12.98 -9.00 16.75
C LEU A 149 13.25 -10.42 16.22
N PHE A 150 12.22 -11.05 15.66
CA PHE A 150 12.25 -12.37 15.05
C PHE A 150 12.07 -12.28 13.53
N LEU A 151 12.39 -13.35 12.80
CA LEU A 151 12.21 -13.44 11.35
C LEU A 151 10.74 -13.21 10.93
N LYS A 152 9.78 -13.58 11.78
CA LYS A 152 8.35 -13.28 11.54
C LYS A 152 8.03 -11.80 11.56
N ASP A 153 8.84 -11.00 12.24
CA ASP A 153 8.74 -9.54 12.22
C ASP A 153 9.33 -8.94 10.93
N SER A 154 9.99 -9.76 10.10
CA SER A 154 10.47 -9.40 8.76
C SER A 154 9.51 -9.81 7.64
N GLU A 155 8.47 -10.58 7.95
CA GLU A 155 7.43 -10.96 6.98
C GLU A 155 6.35 -9.88 6.93
N CYS A 156 6.01 -9.45 5.72
CA CYS A 156 4.94 -8.49 5.53
C CYS A 156 3.57 -9.16 5.70
N PRO A 157 2.57 -8.45 6.25
CA PRO A 157 1.19 -8.93 6.32
C PRO A 157 0.66 -9.37 4.95
N ALA A 158 -0.33 -10.26 4.94
CA ALA A 158 -1.00 -10.66 3.71
C ALA A 158 -1.49 -9.43 2.91
N GLY A 159 -1.22 -9.42 1.59
CA GLY A 159 -1.51 -8.28 0.72
C GLY A 159 -0.44 -7.20 0.68
N GLN A 160 0.70 -7.41 1.34
CA GLN A 160 1.86 -6.52 1.29
C GLN A 160 3.11 -7.26 0.77
N GLU A 161 4.01 -6.50 0.16
CA GLU A 161 5.31 -6.94 -0.31
C GLU A 161 6.45 -6.24 0.43
N ARG A 162 7.55 -6.97 0.60
CA ARG A 162 8.75 -6.52 1.29
C ARG A 162 9.51 -5.50 0.45
N VAL A 163 9.93 -4.43 1.12
CA VAL A 163 10.81 -3.40 0.57
C VAL A 163 12.08 -3.33 1.41
N ASP A 164 13.20 -3.69 0.79
CA ASP A 164 14.52 -3.60 1.40
C ASP A 164 15.09 -2.20 1.25
N LEU A 165 15.34 -1.53 2.37
CA LEU A 165 16.02 -0.25 2.40
C LEU A 165 17.54 -0.41 2.57
N LYS A 166 18.27 0.64 2.20
CA LYS A 166 19.70 0.75 2.51
C LYS A 166 19.89 0.60 4.04
N LYS A 167 20.89 -0.19 4.45
CA LYS A 167 21.19 -0.60 5.85
C LYS A 167 20.34 -1.76 6.40
N GLY A 168 19.78 -2.61 5.54
CA GLY A 168 19.12 -3.87 5.97
C GLY A 168 17.75 -3.68 6.63
N LYS A 169 17.23 -2.45 6.65
CA LYS A 169 15.91 -2.18 7.21
C LYS A 169 14.83 -2.66 6.24
N VAL A 170 13.90 -3.44 6.77
CA VAL A 170 12.77 -3.98 6.02
C VAL A 170 11.51 -3.18 6.34
N LEU A 171 10.81 -2.75 5.30
CA LEU A 171 9.47 -2.18 5.38
C LEU A 171 8.51 -2.94 4.45
N CYS A 172 7.22 -2.66 4.57
CA CYS A 172 6.19 -3.32 3.79
C CYS A 172 5.34 -2.29 3.03
N CYS A 173 5.08 -2.56 1.76
CA CYS A 173 4.14 -1.81 0.91
C CYS A 173 2.99 -2.72 0.47
N PRO A 174 1.77 -2.21 0.23
CA PRO A 174 0.74 -2.98 -0.46
C PRO A 174 1.25 -3.51 -1.80
N VAL A 175 0.84 -4.73 -2.18
CA VAL A 175 1.29 -5.37 -3.43
C VAL A 175 0.99 -4.48 -4.63
N GLY A 176 2.02 -4.19 -5.42
CA GLY A 176 1.93 -3.37 -6.62
C GLY A 176 2.15 -1.87 -6.38
N GLU A 177 2.27 -1.43 -5.12
CA GLU A 177 2.69 -0.07 -4.79
C GLU A 177 4.21 0.04 -4.72
N LYS A 178 4.74 1.21 -5.08
CA LYS A 178 6.17 1.52 -5.02
C LYS A 178 6.48 2.30 -3.75
N PHE A 179 7.51 1.86 -3.03
CA PHE A 179 8.07 2.63 -1.94
C PHE A 179 8.57 4.00 -2.42
N VAL A 180 8.18 5.05 -1.71
CA VAL A 180 8.62 6.41 -1.99
C VAL A 180 9.58 6.92 -0.93
N LYS A 181 9.18 6.89 0.34
CA LYS A 181 10.01 7.34 1.46
C LYS A 181 9.59 6.70 2.78
N GLU A 182 10.44 6.81 3.78
CA GLU A 182 10.12 6.41 5.16
C GLU A 182 9.72 7.65 5.98
N VAL A 183 8.63 7.54 6.74
CA VAL A 183 8.21 8.56 7.74
C VAL A 183 7.89 7.84 9.04
N ASP A 184 8.54 8.25 10.14
CA ASP A 184 8.35 7.68 11.48
C ASP A 184 8.45 6.15 11.55
N GLY A 185 9.42 5.56 10.83
CA GLY A 185 9.61 4.11 10.80
C GLY A 185 8.62 3.35 9.92
N LYS A 186 7.72 4.03 9.21
CA LYS A 186 6.75 3.43 8.29
C LYS A 186 7.09 3.74 6.84
N ALA A 187 6.86 2.77 5.96
CA ALA A 187 6.94 2.99 4.53
C ALA A 187 5.74 3.81 4.05
N ILE A 188 6.04 4.84 3.26
CA ILE A 188 5.05 5.53 2.43
C ILE A 188 5.20 4.99 1.02
N CYS A 189 4.11 4.41 0.52
CA CYS A 189 4.05 3.73 -0.77
C CYS A 189 3.00 4.42 -1.64
N CYS A 190 3.24 4.46 -2.95
CA CYS A 190 2.30 5.01 -3.92
C CYS A 190 2.01 4.01 -5.03
N PRO A 191 0.79 3.99 -5.58
CA PRO A 191 0.48 3.22 -6.78
C PRO A 191 1.42 3.56 -7.95
N PRO A 192 1.62 2.65 -8.91
CA PRO A 192 2.45 2.90 -10.08
C PRO A 192 1.96 4.13 -10.85
N GLY A 193 2.88 4.99 -11.26
CA GLY A 193 2.56 6.23 -12.00
C GLY A 193 2.27 7.43 -11.10
N LYS A 194 1.96 7.21 -9.82
CA LYS A 194 1.72 8.28 -8.86
C LYS A 194 3.00 8.73 -8.14
N GLU A 195 3.03 10.00 -7.78
CA GLU A 195 4.09 10.65 -7.03
C GLU A 195 3.56 11.14 -5.68
N LEU A 196 4.40 11.01 -4.65
CA LEU A 196 4.07 11.53 -3.34
C LEU A 196 4.22 13.06 -3.33
N LYS A 197 3.13 13.77 -3.07
CA LYS A 197 3.10 15.22 -2.89
C LYS A 197 2.72 15.54 -1.44
N ASP A 198 3.21 16.68 -0.96
CA ASP A 198 2.85 17.17 0.37
C ASP A 198 1.42 17.71 0.31
N GLY A 199 0.49 16.99 0.92
CA GLY A 199 -0.90 17.40 1.02
C GLY A 199 -1.10 18.46 2.11
N ARG A 200 -2.32 18.99 2.15
CA ARG A 200 -2.72 19.93 3.19
C ARG A 200 -2.66 19.26 4.57
N GLU A 201 -2.28 20.03 5.60
CA GLU A 201 -2.08 19.55 6.98
C GLU A 201 -0.92 18.56 7.19
N GLY A 202 0.07 18.55 6.29
CA GLY A 202 1.25 17.70 6.42
C GLY A 202 1.00 16.22 6.15
N ARG A 203 -0.17 15.88 5.60
CA ARG A 203 -0.49 14.52 5.15
C ARG A 203 0.11 14.32 3.76
N ALA A 204 1.01 13.34 3.62
CA ALA A 204 1.53 13.00 2.31
C ALA A 204 0.46 12.25 1.48
N VAL A 205 0.30 12.62 0.22
CA VAL A 205 -0.73 12.05 -0.68
C VAL A 205 -0.10 11.65 -2.02
N CYS A 206 -0.55 10.53 -2.58
CA CYS A 206 -0.07 10.04 -3.88
C CYS A 206 -0.96 10.60 -4.99
N CYS A 207 -0.41 11.48 -5.82
CA CYS A 207 -1.10 12.12 -6.93
C CYS A 207 -0.52 11.70 -8.28
N GLU A 208 -1.28 11.88 -9.35
CA GLU A 208 -0.72 11.85 -10.69
C GLU A 208 0.30 13.00 -10.87
N PRO A 209 1.28 12.85 -11.79
CA PRO A 209 2.35 13.83 -11.97
C PRO A 209 1.82 15.25 -12.29
N ASP A 210 0.71 15.36 -13.01
CA ASP A 210 0.07 16.61 -13.46
C ASP A 210 -0.99 17.19 -12.51
N GLU A 211 -1.26 16.51 -11.38
CA GLU A 211 -2.20 16.97 -10.35
C GLU A 211 -1.52 17.91 -9.34
N LYS A 212 -2.28 18.83 -8.74
CA LYS A 212 -1.75 19.75 -7.71
C LYS A 212 -1.65 19.08 -6.33
N SER A 213 -0.66 19.50 -5.55
CA SER A 213 -0.24 18.90 -4.26
C SER A 213 -1.32 18.83 -3.19
N ASP A 214 -2.23 19.81 -3.14
CA ASP A 214 -3.05 20.02 -1.94
C ASP A 214 -4.10 18.92 -1.71
N ALA A 215 -4.53 18.24 -2.79
CA ALA A 215 -5.51 17.15 -2.75
C ALA A 215 -5.56 16.29 -4.03
N CYS A 216 -4.49 16.26 -4.82
CA CYS A 216 -4.47 15.57 -6.11
C CYS A 216 -5.58 16.03 -7.08
N CYS A 217 -5.85 17.34 -7.10
CA CYS A 217 -6.83 17.88 -8.02
C CYS A 217 -6.23 18.05 -9.42
N PRO A 218 -6.96 17.70 -10.49
CA PRO A 218 -6.51 17.93 -11.86
C PRO A 218 -6.16 19.40 -12.13
N THR A 219 -5.25 19.63 -13.07
CA THR A 219 -4.96 21.00 -13.56
C THR A 219 -6.25 21.67 -14.06
N GLY A 220 -6.43 22.95 -13.72
CA GLY A 220 -7.67 23.71 -14.03
C GLY A 220 -8.81 23.51 -13.01
N THR A 221 -8.54 22.84 -11.89
CA THR A 221 -9.48 22.70 -10.78
C THR A 221 -8.88 23.21 -9.46
N ASN A 222 -9.75 23.51 -8.51
CA ASN A 222 -9.44 23.89 -7.14
C ASN A 222 -10.09 22.92 -6.17
N TYR A 223 -9.35 22.60 -5.11
CA TYR A 223 -9.83 21.78 -4.02
C TYR A 223 -10.77 22.55 -3.09
N PHE A 224 -11.89 21.93 -2.72
CA PHE A 224 -12.80 22.43 -1.71
C PHE A 224 -13.14 21.33 -0.70
N SER A 225 -13.20 21.72 0.58
CA SER A 225 -13.70 20.87 1.66
C SER A 225 -14.80 21.63 2.40
N LEU A 226 -16.00 21.07 2.43
CA LEU A 226 -17.16 21.65 3.11
C LEU A 226 -17.87 20.56 3.90
N LEU A 227 -18.01 20.75 5.21
CA LEU A 227 -18.68 19.80 6.12
C LEU A 227 -18.18 18.35 5.99
N GLY A 228 -16.87 18.15 5.79
CA GLY A 228 -16.26 16.83 5.65
C GLY A 228 -16.44 16.16 4.29
N THR A 229 -17.03 16.86 3.31
CA THR A 229 -17.03 16.44 1.91
C THR A 229 -15.93 17.17 1.17
N GLU A 230 -15.09 16.42 0.47
CA GLU A 230 -13.92 16.90 -0.25
C GLU A 230 -14.12 16.71 -1.76
N ARG A 231 -13.93 17.76 -2.56
CA ARG A 231 -14.14 17.71 -4.01
C ARG A 231 -13.28 18.72 -4.75
N CYS A 232 -12.82 18.36 -5.95
CA CYS A 232 -12.19 19.29 -6.88
C CYS A 232 -13.27 19.93 -7.78
N CYS A 233 -13.31 21.26 -7.84
CA CYS A 233 -14.19 22.01 -8.72
C CYS A 233 -13.39 22.77 -9.77
N GLU A 234 -13.90 22.85 -11.00
CA GLU A 234 -13.29 23.64 -12.07
C GLU A 234 -13.06 25.10 -11.65
N ASP A 235 -12.02 25.72 -12.21
CA ASP A 235 -11.71 27.13 -11.97
C ASP A 235 -12.94 28.02 -12.18
N GLY A 236 -13.22 28.90 -11.21
CA GLY A 236 -14.40 29.78 -11.21
C GLY A 236 -15.66 29.17 -10.57
N LYS A 237 -15.66 27.87 -10.25
CA LYS A 237 -16.71 27.22 -9.47
C LYS A 237 -16.29 27.05 -8.00
N THR A 238 -17.29 26.94 -7.13
CA THR A 238 -17.14 26.69 -5.69
C THR A 238 -18.02 25.51 -5.29
N LEU A 239 -17.61 24.78 -4.24
CA LEU A 239 -18.45 23.73 -3.68
C LEU A 239 -19.63 24.35 -2.92
N VAL A 240 -20.84 24.05 -3.37
CA VAL A 240 -22.09 24.55 -2.81
C VAL A 240 -22.94 23.38 -2.33
N LYS A 241 -23.63 23.57 -1.20
CA LYS A 241 -24.56 22.60 -0.62
C LYS A 241 -25.98 22.95 -1.03
N SER A 242 -26.69 21.97 -1.59
CA SER A 242 -28.13 22.06 -1.87
C SER A 242 -28.98 22.04 -0.60
N THR A 243 -30.26 22.36 -0.72
CA THR A 243 -31.24 22.28 0.37
C THR A 243 -31.47 20.85 0.88
N SER A 244 -31.31 19.84 0.01
CA SER A 244 -31.37 18.41 0.39
C SER A 244 -30.09 17.92 1.09
N GLY A 245 -29.04 18.73 1.08
CA GLY A 245 -27.75 18.46 1.71
C GLY A 245 -26.70 17.84 0.79
N ALA A 246 -27.06 17.49 -0.45
CA ALA A 246 -26.10 17.09 -1.47
C ALA A 246 -25.18 18.27 -1.86
N MET A 247 -23.97 17.97 -2.35
CA MET A 247 -22.98 19.00 -2.71
C MET A 247 -22.52 18.86 -4.16
N GLY A 248 -22.31 20.00 -4.81
CA GLY A 248 -21.80 20.08 -6.17
C GLY A 248 -21.02 21.37 -6.43
N CYS A 249 -20.30 21.39 -7.54
CA CYS A 249 -19.48 22.50 -7.97
C CYS A 249 -20.31 23.47 -8.82
N CYS A 250 -20.61 24.64 -8.27
CA CYS A 250 -21.41 25.67 -8.93
C CYS A 250 -20.67 26.99 -9.11
N PRO A 251 -20.97 27.76 -10.16
CA PRO A 251 -20.57 29.16 -10.23
C PRO A 251 -20.97 29.94 -8.98
N LYS A 252 -20.20 30.99 -8.66
CA LYS A 252 -20.48 31.83 -7.49
C LYS A 252 -21.86 32.50 -7.63
N GLY A 253 -22.72 32.31 -6.62
CA GLY A 253 -24.08 32.86 -6.60
C GLY A 253 -25.15 31.93 -7.18
N GLU A 254 -24.78 30.67 -7.49
CA GLU A 254 -25.72 29.63 -7.88
C GLU A 254 -25.80 28.53 -6.80
N ASN A 255 -26.96 27.88 -6.73
CA ASN A 255 -27.21 26.76 -5.85
C ASN A 255 -27.13 25.45 -6.62
N PHE A 256 -26.54 24.45 -5.98
CA PHE A 256 -26.50 23.09 -6.49
C PHE A 256 -27.90 22.46 -6.44
N MET A 257 -28.30 21.83 -7.55
CA MET A 257 -29.61 21.19 -7.71
C MET A 257 -29.46 19.67 -7.68
N GLU A 258 -28.78 19.10 -8.69
CA GLU A 258 -28.61 17.65 -8.84
C GLU A 258 -27.41 17.32 -9.75
N ILE A 259 -26.92 16.08 -9.69
CA ILE A 259 -25.94 15.54 -10.65
C ILE A 259 -26.68 14.70 -11.69
N ILE A 260 -26.56 15.03 -12.97
CA ILE A 260 -27.13 14.23 -14.07
C ILE A 260 -26.01 13.87 -15.04
N GLY A 261 -25.79 12.56 -15.23
CA GLY A 261 -24.72 12.07 -16.12
C GLY A 261 -23.31 12.49 -15.69
N GLY A 262 -23.10 12.72 -14.38
CA GLY A 262 -21.83 13.19 -13.84
C GLY A 262 -21.60 14.71 -13.93
N VAL A 263 -22.58 15.47 -14.43
CA VAL A 263 -22.53 16.94 -14.50
C VAL A 263 -23.34 17.53 -13.35
N ASP A 264 -22.73 18.45 -12.60
CA ASP A 264 -23.41 19.20 -11.54
C ASP A 264 -24.29 20.30 -12.18
N PHE A 265 -25.60 20.23 -11.95
CA PHE A 265 -26.54 21.25 -12.39
C PHE A 265 -26.76 22.28 -11.28
N CYS A 266 -26.69 23.55 -11.68
CA CYS A 266 -26.75 24.70 -10.80
C CYS A 266 -27.80 25.68 -11.30
N CYS A 267 -28.55 26.31 -10.39
CA CYS A 267 -29.47 27.38 -10.72
C CYS A 267 -29.16 28.64 -9.90
N PRO A 268 -29.31 29.84 -10.48
CA PRO A 268 -29.21 31.09 -9.74
C PRO A 268 -30.16 31.12 -8.54
N ASP A 269 -29.81 31.91 -7.53
CA ASP A 269 -30.67 32.16 -6.37
C ASP A 269 -32.11 32.54 -6.80
N GLY A 270 -33.11 31.93 -6.16
CA GLY A 270 -34.53 32.17 -6.46
C GLY A 270 -35.06 31.48 -7.71
N LYS A 271 -34.27 30.60 -8.35
CA LYS A 271 -34.73 29.72 -9.42
C LYS A 271 -34.72 28.26 -8.99
N HIS A 272 -35.64 27.48 -9.53
CA HIS A 272 -35.68 26.03 -9.38
C HIS A 272 -35.28 25.33 -10.67
N PHE A 273 -34.85 24.09 -10.51
CA PHE A 273 -34.49 23.21 -11.61
C PHE A 273 -35.73 22.52 -12.18
N ASP A 274 -35.86 22.50 -13.50
CA ASP A 274 -36.94 21.80 -14.19
C ASP A 274 -36.44 21.08 -15.45
N ARG A 275 -37.18 20.07 -15.90
CA ARG A 275 -36.75 19.11 -16.92
C ARG A 275 -37.88 18.75 -17.88
N LEU A 276 -37.56 18.77 -19.18
CA LEU A 276 -38.44 18.30 -20.25
C LEU A 276 -38.38 16.77 -20.39
N GLU A 277 -39.41 16.17 -20.98
CA GLU A 277 -39.47 14.72 -21.26
C GLU A 277 -38.32 14.23 -22.15
N ASP A 278 -37.80 15.09 -23.04
CA ASP A 278 -36.65 14.78 -23.90
C ASP A 278 -35.29 14.79 -23.16
N GLY A 279 -35.32 15.05 -21.85
CA GLY A 279 -34.16 15.03 -20.99
C GLY A 279 -33.45 16.37 -20.83
N LYS A 280 -33.82 17.41 -21.58
CA LYS A 280 -33.23 18.74 -21.45
C LYS A 280 -33.68 19.42 -20.16
N THR A 281 -32.79 20.23 -19.60
CA THR A 281 -32.93 20.79 -18.26
C THR A 281 -32.69 22.29 -18.26
N GLY A 282 -33.32 23.01 -17.33
CA GLY A 282 -33.21 24.47 -17.24
C GLY A 282 -33.61 25.00 -15.86
N CYS A 283 -33.33 26.28 -15.63
CA CYS A 283 -33.65 26.97 -14.39
C CYS A 283 -34.79 27.96 -14.61
N CYS A 284 -35.88 27.81 -13.85
CA CYS A 284 -37.07 28.63 -13.93
C CYS A 284 -37.31 29.40 -12.64
N GLU A 285 -37.92 30.57 -12.75
CA GLU A 285 -38.39 31.32 -11.57
C GLU A 285 -39.53 30.55 -10.90
N ASP A 286 -39.68 30.71 -9.59
CA ASP A 286 -40.75 30.06 -8.83
C ASP A 286 -42.14 30.33 -9.42
N GLY A 287 -42.92 29.27 -9.61
CA GLY A 287 -44.26 29.32 -10.23
C GLY A 287 -44.28 29.17 -11.74
N LEU A 288 -43.12 29.22 -12.42
CA LEU A 288 -43.01 28.88 -13.84
C LEU A 288 -42.50 27.44 -14.02
N VAL A 289 -42.70 26.87 -15.20
CA VAL A 289 -42.18 25.55 -15.59
C VAL A 289 -41.46 25.64 -16.93
N LEU A 290 -40.43 24.82 -17.12
CA LEU A 290 -39.68 24.75 -18.36
C LEU A 290 -40.57 24.17 -19.45
N LYS A 291 -40.77 24.92 -20.54
CA LYS A 291 -41.55 24.47 -21.70
C LYS A 291 -40.71 24.28 -22.96
N GLY A 292 -39.49 24.79 -22.98
CA GLY A 292 -38.61 24.68 -24.14
C GLY A 292 -37.37 25.54 -24.04
N PHE A 293 -36.70 25.71 -25.18
CA PHE A 293 -35.53 26.55 -25.31
C PHE A 293 -35.69 27.49 -26.50
N SER A 294 -35.23 28.72 -26.33
CA SER A 294 -35.25 29.74 -27.35
C SER A 294 -34.50 29.28 -28.60
N SER A 295 -35.12 29.43 -29.76
CA SER A 295 -34.52 29.09 -31.06
C SER A 295 -33.33 29.97 -31.44
N THR A 296 -33.18 31.15 -30.82
CA THR A 296 -32.14 32.13 -31.20
C THR A 296 -30.87 32.03 -30.35
N ASN A 297 -31.00 31.72 -29.07
CA ASN A 297 -29.88 31.71 -28.13
C ASN A 297 -29.82 30.48 -27.23
N GLY A 298 -30.75 29.53 -27.37
CA GLY A 298 -30.77 28.30 -26.60
C GLY A 298 -31.07 28.48 -25.11
N MET A 299 -31.48 29.68 -24.66
CA MET A 299 -31.84 29.90 -23.25
C MET A 299 -33.17 29.19 -22.89
N PRO A 300 -33.33 28.69 -21.66
CA PRO A 300 -34.57 28.05 -21.22
C PRO A 300 -35.72 29.04 -21.26
N PHE A 301 -36.87 28.56 -21.71
CA PHE A 301 -38.12 29.31 -21.75
C PHE A 301 -39.09 28.72 -20.73
N CYS A 302 -39.38 29.51 -19.70
CA CYS A 302 -40.25 29.14 -18.60
C CYS A 302 -41.60 29.85 -18.74
N CYS A 303 -42.69 29.10 -18.65
CA CYS A 303 -44.04 29.61 -18.77
C CYS A 303 -44.87 29.24 -17.54
N ASN A 304 -46.06 29.83 -17.37
CA ASN A 304 -47.01 29.25 -16.42
C ASN A 304 -47.32 27.80 -16.83
N SER A 305 -47.64 26.96 -15.86
CA SER A 305 -47.91 25.53 -16.10
C SER A 305 -49.01 25.29 -17.14
N THR A 306 -50.01 26.17 -17.18
CA THR A 306 -51.16 26.16 -18.12
C THR A 306 -50.85 26.75 -19.50
N ASP A 307 -49.75 27.48 -19.64
CA ASP A 307 -49.42 28.15 -20.89
C ASP A 307 -48.75 27.17 -21.88
N LYS A 308 -48.98 27.41 -23.18
CA LYS A 308 -48.34 26.70 -24.29
C LYS A 308 -47.15 27.50 -24.79
N PHE A 309 -46.02 26.84 -25.01
CA PHE A 309 -44.83 27.46 -25.60
C PHE A 309 -44.80 27.25 -27.11
N THR A 310 -44.68 28.36 -27.86
CA THR A 310 -44.48 28.34 -29.31
C THR A 310 -43.01 28.58 -29.64
N GLN A 311 -42.25 27.51 -29.89
CA GLN A 311 -40.80 27.57 -30.11
C GLN A 311 -40.38 28.43 -31.31
N LEU A 312 -41.18 28.45 -32.39
CA LEU A 312 -40.90 29.29 -33.57
C LEU A 312 -40.90 30.79 -33.23
N LEU A 313 -41.70 31.18 -32.24
CA LEU A 313 -41.91 32.58 -31.87
C LEU A 313 -41.29 32.94 -30.52
N ASN A 314 -40.71 31.97 -29.82
CA ASN A 314 -40.18 32.10 -28.46
C ASN A 314 -41.18 32.79 -27.52
N LEU A 315 -42.42 32.29 -27.47
CA LEU A 315 -43.52 32.93 -26.75
C LEU A 315 -44.36 31.92 -25.96
N CYS A 316 -44.68 32.27 -24.71
CA CYS A 316 -45.66 31.58 -23.87
C CYS A 316 -47.03 32.21 -24.10
N CYS A 317 -48.02 31.41 -24.50
CA CYS A 317 -49.39 31.87 -24.63
C CYS A 317 -50.32 31.09 -23.70
N PRO A 318 -51.34 31.75 -23.11
CA PRO A 318 -52.43 31.06 -22.46
C PRO A 318 -53.02 29.94 -23.32
N GLU A 319 -53.57 28.91 -22.68
CA GLU A 319 -54.07 27.72 -23.39
C GLU A 319 -55.14 28.03 -24.45
N ASP A 320 -55.91 29.10 -24.20
CA ASP A 320 -57.00 29.67 -25.02
C ASP A 320 -56.53 30.73 -26.05
N ALA A 321 -55.22 30.92 -26.17
CA ALA A 321 -54.61 31.87 -27.10
C ALA A 321 -53.71 31.16 -28.12
N PHE A 322 -53.55 31.81 -29.28
CA PHE A 322 -52.61 31.39 -30.31
C PHE A 322 -51.56 32.47 -30.53
N ALA A 323 -50.33 32.04 -30.82
CA ALA A 323 -49.22 32.94 -31.08
C ALA A 323 -49.31 33.47 -32.52
N VAL A 324 -49.18 34.79 -32.68
CA VAL A 324 -49.25 35.49 -33.97
C VAL A 324 -48.00 36.35 -34.14
N GLN A 325 -47.43 36.36 -35.35
CA GLN A 325 -46.33 37.26 -35.71
C GLN A 325 -46.67 38.01 -37.01
N PRO A 326 -47.13 39.26 -36.94
CA PRO A 326 -47.39 40.08 -38.12
C PRO A 326 -46.08 40.44 -38.85
N LYS A 327 -46.18 40.73 -40.15
CA LYS A 327 -45.05 41.27 -40.91
C LYS A 327 -44.59 42.58 -40.26
N ASN A 328 -43.32 42.66 -39.88
CA ASN A 328 -42.67 43.81 -39.25
C ASN A 328 -43.12 44.15 -37.83
N ALA A 329 -43.66 43.18 -37.07
CA ALA A 329 -44.02 43.36 -35.66
C ALA A 329 -43.50 42.22 -34.77
N SER A 330 -43.40 42.48 -33.47
CA SER A 330 -43.10 41.47 -32.46
C SER A 330 -44.24 40.45 -32.35
N ALA A 331 -43.90 39.19 -32.03
CA ALA A 331 -44.89 38.16 -31.79
C ALA A 331 -45.72 38.46 -30.52
N TYR A 332 -47.00 38.10 -30.53
CA TYR A 332 -47.91 38.24 -29.38
C TYR A 332 -48.95 37.13 -29.34
N CYS A 333 -49.62 36.97 -28.20
CA CYS A 333 -50.71 35.99 -28.03
C CYS A 333 -52.05 36.65 -28.31
N LEU A 334 -52.84 36.06 -29.20
CA LEU A 334 -54.21 36.48 -29.48
C LEU A 334 -55.17 35.45 -28.87
N ARG A 335 -56.02 35.89 -27.93
CA ARG A 335 -57.08 35.03 -27.38
C ARG A 335 -58.14 34.78 -28.44
N ALA A 336 -58.64 33.56 -28.50
CA ALA A 336 -59.84 33.27 -29.28
C ALA A 336 -61.04 33.98 -28.63
N ASN A 337 -61.43 35.15 -29.13
CA ASN A 337 -62.70 35.74 -28.74
C ASN A 337 -63.82 34.75 -29.12
N GLU A 338 -64.91 34.73 -28.35
CA GLU A 338 -66.10 33.84 -28.47
C GLU A 338 -66.84 33.89 -29.85
N HIS A 339 -66.24 34.48 -30.87
CA HIS A 339 -66.81 34.71 -32.21
C HIS A 339 -65.99 34.14 -33.36
N GLY A 340 -65.20 33.09 -33.12
CA GLY A 340 -64.90 32.07 -34.14
C GLY A 340 -64.34 32.56 -35.48
N LYS A 341 -63.54 33.64 -35.49
CA LYS A 341 -62.71 33.98 -36.65
C LYS A 341 -61.30 34.38 -36.20
N PRO A 342 -60.26 33.84 -36.87
CA PRO A 342 -58.87 34.19 -36.62
C PRO A 342 -58.59 35.67 -36.89
#